data_AF-A0AA35PDX2-F1
#
_entry.id   AF-A0AA35PDX2-F1
#
_cell.length_a   1.000
_cell.length_b   1.000
_cell.length_c   1.000
_cell.angle_alpha   90.00
_cell.angle_beta   90.00
_cell.angle_gamma   90.00
#
_symmetry.space_group_name_H-M   'P 1'
#
loop_
_entity.id
_entity.type
_entity.pdbx_description
1 polymer ?
#
loop_
_entity_poly.entity_id
_entity_poly.type
_entity_poly.pdbx_seq_one_letter_code
_entity_poly.pdbx_strand_id
1 'polypeptide(L)'
;MASVLSTVLQWALSIVIPCFTAQLWRFMNKLLTFVVVVALAVLLSTMWLAMNKAEYSPMGTDHEVAVTAKQLWKPTSVLNIMKDALLYVANLLPSYEPLTAENLLRHRDRLDGVNYILQACFNKAIDTFLQEPWSVQQNAQLVIQCGGPPIEFRSGKGDCQISVYVLYKQIQCDIKERTAEMYLARLAIRKEPLSVGDLLRVRQSLRSWGVLPEELGHCLEFAVEEFAKEPFCVQDNAHMVVDCGGQVLNFASGEGENKINIYDVRGGLIHYRIRISGSWTSIVRFFHGNKNHAQTRARKPLQLE
;
A
#
# COMPACT_ATOMS: atom_id res chain seq x y z
N MET A 1 -35.51 -26.02 12.30
CA MET A 1 -35.23 -25.30 11.04
C MET A 1 -35.50 -23.79 11.13
N ALA A 2 -36.57 -23.34 11.79
CA ALA A 2 -36.85 -21.90 11.97
C ALA A 2 -35.79 -21.12 12.78
N SER A 3 -35.13 -21.75 13.75
CA SER A 3 -34.10 -21.10 14.60
C SER A 3 -32.77 -20.83 13.88
N VAL A 4 -32.42 -21.65 12.89
CA VAL A 4 -31.17 -21.50 12.11
C VAL A 4 -31.33 -20.39 11.07
N LEU A 5 -32.52 -20.27 10.47
CA LEU A 5 -32.83 -19.21 9.52
C LEU A 5 -32.80 -17.81 10.16
N SER A 6 -33.27 -17.69 11.41
CA SER A 6 -33.23 -16.40 12.12
C SER A 6 -31.80 -15.97 12.47
N THR A 7 -30.92 -16.91 12.82
CA THR A 7 -29.51 -16.60 13.15
C THR A 7 -28.74 -16.16 11.91
N VAL A 8 -28.96 -16.83 10.77
CA VAL A 8 -28.32 -16.45 9.50
C VAL A 8 -28.81 -15.09 9.02
N LEU A 9 -30.09 -14.78 9.17
CA LEU A 9 -30.64 -13.47 8.81
C LEU A 9 -30.09 -12.35 9.72
N GLN A 10 -29.95 -12.60 11.02
CA GLN A 10 -29.36 -11.65 11.98
C GLN A 10 -27.88 -11.37 11.69
N TRP A 11 -27.11 -12.38 11.30
CA TRP A 11 -25.71 -12.23 10.87
C TRP A 11 -25.59 -11.49 9.53
N ALA A 12 -26.48 -11.76 8.58
CA ALA A 12 -26.52 -11.04 7.31
C ALA A 12 -26.84 -9.56 7.51
N LEU A 13 -27.83 -9.24 8.37
CA LEU A 13 -28.20 -7.86 8.68
C LEU A 13 -27.10 -7.12 9.45
N SER A 14 -26.38 -7.77 10.37
CA SER A 14 -25.30 -7.15 11.14
C SER A 14 -24.06 -6.83 10.30
N ILE A 15 -23.87 -7.48 9.15
CA ILE A 15 -22.78 -7.19 8.20
C ILE A 15 -23.22 -6.19 7.14
N VAL A 16 -24.44 -6.33 6.62
CA VAL A 16 -24.94 -5.50 5.52
C VAL A 16 -25.26 -4.09 6.00
N ILE A 17 -25.86 -3.90 7.18
CA ILE A 17 -26.26 -2.57 7.66
C ILE A 17 -25.05 -1.65 7.86
N PRO A 18 -23.95 -2.04 8.53
CA PRO A 18 -22.76 -1.18 8.68
C PRO A 18 -22.03 -0.92 7.36
N CYS A 19 -22.04 -1.88 6.45
CA CYS A 19 -21.43 -1.72 5.13
C CYS A 19 -22.23 -0.74 4.27
N PHE A 20 -23.56 -0.85 4.31
CA PHE A 20 -24.46 0.05 3.61
C PHE A 20 -24.40 1.46 4.21
N THR A 21 -24.38 1.62 5.54
CA THR A 21 -24.23 2.94 6.16
C THR A 21 -22.88 3.57 5.89
N ALA A 22 -21.79 2.80 5.85
CA ALA A 22 -20.47 3.31 5.47
C ALA A 22 -20.38 3.71 3.99
N GLN A 23 -20.99 2.95 3.09
CA GLN A 23 -21.08 3.32 1.67
C GLN A 23 -22.01 4.51 1.43
N LEU A 24 -23.17 4.54 2.10
CA LEU A 24 -24.12 5.65 2.02
C LEU A 24 -23.47 6.93 2.56
N TRP A 25 -22.73 6.85 3.68
CA TRP A 25 -21.97 7.96 4.23
C TRP A 25 -20.92 8.49 3.24
N ARG A 26 -20.15 7.60 2.60
CA ARG A 26 -19.19 7.99 1.55
C ARG A 26 -19.87 8.63 0.34
N PHE A 27 -21.03 8.11 -0.07
CA PHE A 27 -21.80 8.65 -1.18
C PHE A 27 -22.39 10.02 -0.84
N MET A 28 -22.99 10.16 0.35
CA MET A 28 -23.55 11.42 0.86
C MET A 28 -22.47 12.48 1.02
N ASN A 29 -21.27 12.12 1.51
CA ASN A 29 -20.15 13.05 1.57
C ASN A 29 -19.70 13.50 0.18
N LYS A 30 -19.59 12.60 -0.80
CA LYS A 30 -19.27 12.95 -2.20
C LYS A 30 -20.35 13.84 -2.84
N LEU A 31 -21.62 13.54 -2.60
CA LEU A 31 -22.75 14.33 -3.09
C LEU A 31 -22.73 15.72 -2.47
N LEU A 32 -22.51 15.82 -1.16
CA LEU A 32 -22.39 17.09 -0.44
C LEU A 32 -21.19 17.91 -0.96
N THR A 33 -20.03 17.28 -1.17
CA THR A 33 -18.87 17.99 -1.76
C THR A 33 -19.19 18.50 -3.16
N PHE A 34 -19.85 17.68 -3.98
CA PHE A 34 -20.26 18.08 -5.32
C PHE A 34 -21.22 19.27 -5.29
N VAL A 35 -22.24 19.24 -4.43
CA VAL A 35 -23.20 20.35 -4.26
C VAL A 35 -22.49 21.63 -3.80
N VAL A 36 -21.55 21.53 -2.86
CA VAL A 36 -20.77 22.69 -2.38
C VAL A 36 -19.87 23.25 -3.49
N VAL A 37 -19.19 22.41 -4.26
CA VAL A 37 -18.35 22.84 -5.40
C VAL A 37 -19.18 23.50 -6.48
N VAL A 38 -20.34 22.94 -6.84
CA VAL A 38 -21.26 23.53 -7.81
C VAL A 38 -21.80 24.88 -7.30
N ALA A 39 -22.19 24.96 -6.03
CA ALA A 39 -22.64 26.21 -5.42
C ALA A 39 -21.55 27.29 -5.44
N LEU A 40 -20.30 26.93 -5.13
CA LEU A 40 -19.15 27.83 -5.21
C LEU A 40 -18.87 28.26 -6.66
N ALA A 41 -18.96 27.37 -7.63
CA ALA A 41 -18.78 27.69 -9.05
C ALA A 41 -19.88 28.64 -9.56
N VAL A 42 -21.13 28.43 -9.15
CA VAL A 42 -22.25 29.33 -9.47
C VAL A 42 -22.02 30.70 -8.82
N LEU A 43 -21.61 30.76 -7.56
CA LEU A 43 -21.30 32.02 -6.87
C LEU A 43 -20.15 32.79 -7.52
N LEU A 44 -19.09 32.09 -7.95
CA LEU A 44 -17.97 32.70 -8.67
C LEU A 44 -18.39 33.20 -10.06
N SER A 45 -19.23 32.43 -10.76
CA SER A 45 -19.77 32.82 -12.07
C SER A 45 -20.70 34.03 -11.97
N THR A 46 -21.57 34.09 -10.96
CA THR A 46 -22.44 35.25 -10.74
C THR A 46 -21.66 36.48 -10.29
N MET A 47 -20.60 36.33 -9.49
CA MET A 47 -19.67 37.42 -9.18
C MET A 47 -18.96 37.93 -10.45
N TRP A 48 -18.46 37.04 -11.30
CA TRP A 48 -17.80 37.41 -12.55
C TRP A 48 -18.74 38.18 -13.49
N LEU A 49 -19.96 37.69 -13.66
CA LEU A 49 -21.00 38.36 -14.45
C LEU A 49 -21.39 39.73 -13.88
N ALA A 50 -21.46 39.86 -12.55
CA ALA A 50 -21.75 41.14 -11.90
C ALA A 50 -20.60 42.15 -12.07
N MET A 51 -19.35 41.70 -12.03
CA MET A 51 -18.18 42.55 -12.26
C MET A 51 -18.10 43.04 -13.72
N ASN A 52 -18.36 42.16 -14.70
CA ASN A 52 -18.33 42.55 -16.12
C ASN A 52 -19.49 43.46 -16.55
N LYS A 53 -20.61 43.46 -15.81
CA LYS A 53 -21.75 44.36 -16.10
C LYS A 53 -21.54 45.80 -15.63
N ALA A 54 -20.52 46.05 -14.80
CA ALA A 54 -20.21 47.39 -14.29
C ALA A 54 -19.40 48.25 -15.27
N GLU A 55 -18.85 47.68 -16.35
CA GLU A 55 -17.99 48.42 -17.31
C GLU A 55 -18.68 48.88 -18.60
N TYR A 56 -19.95 48.51 -18.85
CA TYR A 56 -20.68 48.96 -20.04
C TYR A 56 -21.96 49.72 -19.66
N SER A 57 -21.82 51.03 -19.47
CA SER A 57 -22.95 51.98 -19.55
C SER A 57 -22.57 53.12 -20.50
N PRO A 58 -23.13 53.20 -21.73
CA PRO A 58 -22.96 54.36 -22.58
C PRO A 58 -23.89 55.49 -22.12
N MET A 59 -23.34 56.69 -22.02
CA MET A 59 -24.06 57.94 -21.70
C MET A 59 -25.25 58.19 -22.65
N GLY A 60 -26.37 58.66 -22.09
CA GLY A 60 -27.46 59.24 -22.89
C GLY A 60 -28.77 59.51 -22.15
N THR A 61 -28.83 60.65 -21.46
CA THR A 61 -29.99 61.54 -21.17
C THR A 61 -31.26 61.03 -20.45
N ASP A 62 -31.47 61.65 -19.28
CA ASP A 62 -32.70 62.13 -18.63
C ASP A 62 -33.93 61.21 -18.53
N HIS A 63 -34.15 60.67 -17.32
CA HIS A 63 -35.35 60.90 -16.49
C HIS A 63 -35.12 60.33 -15.07
N GLU A 64 -35.58 61.06 -14.05
CA GLU A 64 -35.56 60.67 -12.64
C GLU A 64 -36.28 59.35 -12.38
N VAL A 65 -35.57 58.36 -11.82
CA VAL A 65 -36.11 57.43 -10.82
C VAL A 65 -35.01 57.13 -9.81
N ALA A 66 -35.23 57.54 -8.57
CA ALA A 66 -34.37 57.18 -7.45
C ALA A 66 -34.36 55.66 -7.27
N VAL A 67 -33.22 55.02 -7.53
CA VAL A 67 -32.91 53.70 -6.99
C VAL A 67 -31.58 53.82 -6.28
N THR A 68 -31.64 54.00 -4.97
CA THR A 68 -30.50 53.78 -4.06
C THR A 68 -30.01 52.35 -4.27
N ALA A 69 -29.02 52.17 -5.14
CA ALA A 69 -28.25 50.95 -5.23
C ALA A 69 -27.41 50.87 -3.95
N LYS A 70 -28.00 50.31 -2.89
CA LYS A 70 -27.27 49.84 -1.72
C LYS A 70 -26.27 48.81 -2.23
N GLN A 71 -25.03 49.25 -2.39
CA GLN A 71 -23.86 48.39 -2.49
C GLN A 71 -23.65 47.76 -1.10
N LEU A 72 -24.55 46.84 -0.77
CA LEU A 72 -24.36 45.84 0.27
C LEU A 72 -23.24 44.91 -0.23
N TRP A 73 -22.63 44.12 0.64
CA TRP A 73 -21.44 43.27 0.35
C TRP A 73 -20.11 44.04 0.47
N LYS A 74 -19.73 44.27 1.74
CA LYS A 74 -18.35 44.57 2.08
C LYS A 74 -17.47 43.36 1.71
N PRO A 75 -16.30 43.55 1.07
CA PRO A 75 -15.40 42.46 0.66
C PRO A 75 -14.94 41.58 1.84
N THR A 76 -14.92 42.12 3.06
CA THR A 76 -14.64 41.38 4.30
C THR A 76 -15.65 40.27 4.58
N SER A 77 -16.93 40.46 4.22
CA SER A 77 -17.97 39.44 4.40
C SER A 77 -17.77 38.24 3.47
N VAL A 78 -17.38 38.48 2.22
CA VAL A 78 -17.11 37.42 1.24
C VAL A 78 -15.86 36.63 1.61
N LEU A 79 -14.80 37.32 2.08
CA LEU A 79 -13.58 36.68 2.55
C LEU A 79 -13.83 35.76 3.75
N ASN A 80 -14.68 36.21 4.69
CA ASN A 80 -15.07 35.41 5.85
C ASN A 80 -15.90 34.18 5.43
N ILE A 81 -16.84 34.33 4.50
CA ILE A 81 -17.62 33.20 3.98
C ILE A 81 -16.72 32.18 3.27
N MET A 82 -15.75 32.62 2.46
CA MET A 82 -14.77 31.71 1.84
C MET A 82 -13.90 31.00 2.89
N LYS A 83 -13.45 31.72 3.92
CA LYS A 83 -12.69 31.16 5.03
C LYS A 83 -13.50 30.11 5.79
N ASP A 84 -14.76 30.40 6.09
CA ASP A 84 -15.66 29.50 6.80
C ASP A 84 -16.00 28.27 5.95
N ALA A 85 -16.19 28.44 4.64
CA ALA A 85 -16.36 27.34 3.70
C ALA A 85 -15.10 26.47 3.61
N LEU A 86 -13.90 27.07 3.56
CA LEU A 86 -12.63 26.35 3.57
C LEU A 86 -12.41 25.59 4.89
N LEU A 87 -12.75 26.19 6.02
CA LEU A 87 -12.71 25.53 7.33
C LEU A 87 -13.71 24.38 7.42
N TYR A 88 -14.91 24.56 6.88
CA TYR A 88 -15.93 23.51 6.83
C TYR A 88 -15.48 22.35 5.93
N VAL A 89 -14.93 22.64 4.75
CA VAL A 89 -14.36 21.63 3.85
C VAL A 89 -13.15 20.93 4.49
N ALA A 90 -12.28 21.67 5.19
CA ALA A 90 -11.16 21.09 5.92
C ALA A 90 -11.61 20.15 7.05
N ASN A 91 -12.70 20.48 7.75
CA ASN A 91 -13.31 19.63 8.77
C ASN A 91 -14.07 18.43 8.19
N LEU A 92 -14.48 18.48 6.92
CA LEU A 92 -15.09 17.36 6.20
C LEU A 92 -14.06 16.40 5.60
N LEU A 93 -12.81 16.83 5.44
CA LEU A 93 -11.71 15.94 5.10
C LEU A 93 -11.37 15.11 6.34
N PRO A 94 -11.27 13.77 6.23
CA PRO A 94 -10.78 12.95 7.34
C PRO A 94 -9.38 13.46 7.72
N SER A 95 -9.26 14.06 8.89
CA SER A 95 -7.97 14.55 9.41
C SER A 95 -7.16 13.35 9.86
N TYR A 96 -6.54 12.65 8.91
CA TYR A 96 -5.50 11.70 9.24
C TYR A 96 -4.29 12.47 9.73
N GLU A 97 -3.65 11.96 10.76
CA GLU A 97 -2.38 12.52 11.16
C GLU A 97 -1.33 12.24 10.08
N PRO A 98 -0.50 13.22 9.68
CA PRO A 98 0.48 12.99 8.64
C PRO A 98 1.46 11.89 9.06
N LEU A 99 1.63 10.88 8.19
CA LEU A 99 2.61 9.82 8.42
C LEU A 99 4.01 10.33 8.07
N THR A 100 4.71 10.80 9.08
CA THR A 100 6.12 11.19 9.01
C THR A 100 6.88 10.55 10.17
N ALA A 101 8.18 10.31 9.99
CA ALA A 101 9.04 9.81 11.06
C ALA A 101 8.99 10.70 12.31
N GLU A 102 8.98 12.02 12.11
CA GLU A 102 8.86 13.00 13.19
C GLU A 102 7.56 12.85 13.99
N ASN A 103 6.42 12.71 13.31
CA ASN A 103 5.13 12.55 14.00
C ASN A 103 5.08 11.24 14.78
N LEU A 104 5.60 10.14 14.21
CA LEU A 104 5.65 8.86 14.92
C LEU A 104 6.54 8.93 16.17
N LEU A 105 7.73 9.54 16.06
CA LEU A 105 8.62 9.75 17.21
C LEU A 105 7.96 10.62 18.28
N ARG A 106 7.33 11.72 17.86
CA ARG A 106 6.61 12.63 18.77
C ARG A 106 5.50 11.92 19.54
N HIS A 107 4.73 11.04 18.90
CA HIS A 107 3.71 10.25 19.58
C HIS A 107 4.29 9.22 20.53
N ARG A 108 5.32 8.50 20.11
CA ARG A 108 6.05 7.56 20.96
C ARG A 108 6.57 8.25 22.23
N ASP A 109 7.23 9.40 22.07
CA ASP A 109 7.89 10.11 23.18
C ASP A 109 6.89 10.65 24.21
N ARG A 110 5.64 10.92 23.79
CA ARG A 110 4.53 11.27 24.70
C ARG A 110 4.02 10.10 25.54
N LEU A 111 4.36 8.86 25.18
CA LEU A 111 3.91 7.65 25.87
C LEU A 111 4.90 7.17 26.94
N ASP A 112 6.05 7.82 27.07
CA ASP A 112 7.12 7.36 27.95
C ASP A 112 6.65 7.29 29.41
N GLY A 113 6.80 6.11 30.02
CA GLY A 113 6.34 5.82 31.39
C GLY A 113 4.83 5.62 31.58
N VAL A 114 3.99 5.71 30.54
CA VAL A 114 2.52 5.62 30.67
C VAL A 114 1.95 4.32 30.09
N ASN A 115 2.42 3.87 28.92
CA ASN A 115 1.90 2.66 28.25
C ASN A 115 2.99 1.90 27.50
N TYR A 116 3.59 0.92 28.18
CA TYR A 116 4.72 0.13 27.66
C TYR A 116 4.37 -0.67 26.40
N ILE A 117 3.15 -1.21 26.30
CA ILE A 117 2.72 -2.00 25.13
C ILE A 117 2.58 -1.09 23.92
N LEU A 118 1.89 0.04 24.08
CA LEU A 118 1.69 0.99 22.99
C LEU A 118 3.02 1.61 22.55
N GLN A 119 3.91 1.95 23.48
CA GLN A 119 5.26 2.44 23.18
C GLN A 119 6.07 1.41 22.38
N ALA A 120 6.02 0.14 22.77
CA ALA A 120 6.67 -0.95 22.03
C ALA A 120 6.06 -1.13 20.62
N CYS A 121 4.75 -0.92 20.46
CA CYS A 121 4.13 -0.92 19.14
C CYS A 121 4.54 0.27 18.28
N PHE A 122 4.70 1.46 18.86
CA PHE A 122 5.27 2.60 18.14
C PHE A 122 6.70 2.32 17.69
N ASN A 123 7.54 1.73 18.55
CA ASN A 123 8.89 1.32 18.15
C ASN A 123 8.83 0.37 16.94
N LYS A 124 7.99 -0.67 17.01
CA LYS A 124 7.83 -1.61 15.88
C LYS A 124 7.31 -0.91 14.62
N ALA A 125 6.37 0.01 14.74
CA ALA A 125 5.81 0.76 13.63
C ALA A 125 6.86 1.67 12.96
N ILE A 126 7.66 2.37 13.75
CA ILE A 126 8.75 3.24 13.30
C ILE A 126 9.81 2.41 12.57
N ASP A 127 10.29 1.34 13.20
CA ASP A 127 11.32 0.46 12.61
C ASP A 127 10.87 -0.11 11.28
N THR A 128 9.63 -0.60 11.21
CA THR A 128 9.05 -1.10 9.97
C THR A 128 8.95 0.01 8.92
N PHE A 129 8.32 1.14 9.25
CA PHE A 129 8.07 2.21 8.28
C PHE A 129 9.36 2.79 7.69
N LEU A 130 10.41 2.95 8.52
CA LEU A 130 11.70 3.48 8.07
C LEU A 130 12.48 2.51 7.17
N GLN A 131 12.20 1.20 7.26
CA GLN A 131 12.81 0.19 6.38
C GLN A 131 12.08 0.04 5.04
N GLU A 132 10.88 0.59 4.90
CA GLU A 132 10.12 0.55 3.64
C GLU A 132 10.74 1.48 2.58
N PRO A 133 10.61 1.15 1.28
CA PRO A 133 11.09 2.02 0.20
C PRO A 133 10.43 3.40 0.25
N TRP A 134 11.16 4.40 -0.26
CA TRP A 134 10.68 5.78 -0.32
C TRP A 134 9.28 5.93 -0.97
N SER A 135 9.02 5.20 -2.05
CA SER A 135 7.73 5.19 -2.73
C SER A 135 6.58 4.70 -1.84
N VAL A 136 6.84 3.74 -0.94
CA VAL A 136 5.90 3.29 0.07
C VAL A 136 5.74 4.34 1.18
N GLN A 137 6.85 4.92 1.66
CA GLN A 137 6.79 5.96 2.70
C GLN A 137 5.94 7.17 2.28
N GLN A 138 5.96 7.53 0.99
CA GLN A 138 5.15 8.62 0.42
C GLN A 138 3.69 8.26 0.15
N ASN A 139 3.31 6.98 0.25
CA ASN A 139 1.97 6.51 -0.08
C ASN A 139 1.48 5.39 0.85
N ALA A 140 1.74 5.54 2.16
CA ALA A 140 1.38 4.56 3.17
C ALA A 140 0.26 5.03 4.11
N GLN A 141 -0.51 4.07 4.60
CA GLN A 141 -1.41 4.21 5.74
C GLN A 141 -0.87 3.33 6.87
N LEU A 142 -0.51 3.92 8.00
CA LEU A 142 -0.08 3.19 9.19
C LEU A 142 -1.21 3.15 10.21
N VAL A 143 -1.52 1.96 10.72
CA VAL A 143 -2.58 1.74 11.71
C VAL A 143 -1.99 0.99 12.90
N ILE A 144 -2.02 1.60 14.09
CA ILE A 144 -1.53 1.00 15.34
C ILE A 144 -2.74 0.63 16.22
N GLN A 145 -2.86 -0.66 16.55
CA GLN A 145 -3.95 -1.26 17.32
C GLN A 145 -3.39 -2.06 18.51
N CYS A 146 -2.77 -1.36 19.46
CA CYS A 146 -2.06 -1.96 20.59
C CYS A 146 -2.63 -1.58 21.94
N GLY A 147 -3.96 -1.62 22.05
CA GLY A 147 -4.71 -1.25 23.24
C GLY A 147 -5.38 0.12 23.06
N GLY A 148 -6.70 0.13 23.19
CA GLY A 148 -7.52 1.32 22.96
C GLY A 148 -7.92 1.50 21.48
N PRO A 149 -8.43 2.70 21.13
CA PRO A 149 -8.80 3.04 19.76
C PRO A 149 -7.61 2.95 18.80
N PRO A 150 -7.83 2.55 17.53
CA PRO A 150 -6.78 2.58 16.52
C PRO A 150 -6.21 3.98 16.33
N ILE A 151 -4.88 4.09 16.27
CA ILE A 151 -4.19 5.33 15.89
C ILE A 151 -3.81 5.21 14.42
N GLU A 152 -4.25 6.16 13.60
CA GLU A 152 -4.05 6.14 12.16
C GLU A 152 -3.22 7.32 11.67
N PHE A 153 -2.19 7.00 10.90
CA PHE A 153 -1.36 7.96 10.18
C PHE A 153 -1.47 7.70 8.68
N ARG A 154 -1.40 8.75 7.86
CA ARG A 154 -1.43 8.61 6.40
C ARG A 154 -0.46 9.54 5.70
N SER A 155 0.17 9.00 4.65
CA SER A 155 0.97 9.70 3.64
C SER A 155 0.39 9.38 2.27
N GLY A 156 0.28 10.38 1.40
CA GLY A 156 -0.30 10.21 0.06
C GLY A 156 -1.72 9.63 0.07
N LYS A 157 -1.99 8.66 -0.81
CA LYS A 157 -3.30 8.00 -0.94
C LYS A 157 -3.49 6.88 0.09
N GLY A 158 -2.41 6.33 0.63
CA GLY A 158 -2.42 5.18 1.52
C GLY A 158 -2.61 3.86 0.76
N ASP A 159 -1.89 3.70 -0.36
CA ASP A 159 -1.93 2.50 -1.20
C ASP A 159 -1.09 1.35 -0.64
N CYS A 160 -0.26 1.59 0.37
CA CYS A 160 0.39 0.57 1.18
C CYS A 160 -0.08 0.67 2.63
N GLN A 161 -0.76 -0.35 3.15
CA GLN A 161 -1.23 -0.34 4.53
C GLN A 161 -0.26 -1.10 5.42
N ILE A 162 0.25 -0.46 6.46
CA ILE A 162 1.07 -1.05 7.53
C ILE A 162 0.18 -1.14 8.77
N SER A 163 0.02 -2.33 9.33
CA SER A 163 -0.81 -2.56 10.52
C SER A 163 0.03 -3.16 11.63
N VAL A 164 0.08 -2.50 12.79
CA VAL A 164 0.78 -2.98 13.97
C VAL A 164 -0.23 -3.28 15.06
N TYR A 165 -0.24 -4.51 15.58
CA TYR A 165 -1.25 -4.97 16.54
C TYR A 165 -0.68 -6.02 17.47
N VAL A 166 -1.37 -6.28 18.59
CA VAL A 166 -0.97 -7.35 19.53
C VAL A 166 -1.80 -8.59 19.26
N LEU A 167 -1.13 -9.72 18.99
CA LEU A 167 -1.75 -11.04 18.85
C LEU A 167 -0.96 -12.04 19.70
N TYR A 168 -1.66 -12.82 20.53
CA TYR A 168 -1.04 -13.79 21.45
C TYR A 168 0.11 -13.21 22.30
N LYS A 169 -0.08 -11.98 22.82
CA LYS A 169 0.94 -11.22 23.60
C LYS A 169 2.22 -10.89 22.82
N GLN A 170 2.21 -11.00 21.50
CA GLN A 170 3.30 -10.59 20.63
C GLN A 170 2.85 -9.44 19.73
N ILE A 171 3.75 -8.49 19.48
CA ILE A 171 3.52 -7.40 18.55
C ILE A 171 3.72 -7.95 17.14
N GLN A 172 2.65 -7.93 16.37
CA GLN A 172 2.62 -8.31 14.97
C GLN A 172 2.66 -7.07 14.09
N CYS A 173 3.22 -7.24 12.91
CA CYS A 173 3.23 -6.23 11.87
C CYS A 173 2.82 -6.89 10.57
N ASP A 174 1.72 -6.43 9.99
CA ASP A 174 1.24 -6.87 8.69
C ASP A 174 1.31 -5.72 7.70
N ILE A 175 1.67 -6.02 6.45
CA ILE A 175 1.80 -5.01 5.40
C ILE A 175 1.06 -5.50 4.17
N LYS A 176 0.15 -4.66 3.69
CA LYS A 176 -0.73 -4.96 2.57
C LYS A 176 -0.59 -3.91 1.49
N GLU A 177 -0.10 -4.33 0.34
CA GLU A 177 -0.03 -3.54 -0.87
C GLU A 177 -1.38 -3.56 -1.59
N ARG A 178 -1.87 -2.38 -2.00
CA ARG A 178 -3.14 -2.23 -2.71
C ARG A 178 -2.93 -2.01 -4.21
N THR A 179 -1.70 -1.83 -4.65
CA THR A 179 -1.35 -1.67 -6.06
C THR A 179 -0.11 -2.47 -6.43
N ALA A 180 0.04 -2.76 -7.73
CA ALA A 180 1.19 -3.48 -8.26
C ALA A 180 2.49 -2.70 -8.04
N GLU A 181 2.46 -1.37 -8.12
CA GLU A 181 3.63 -0.51 -7.93
C GLU A 181 4.16 -0.58 -6.50
N MET A 182 3.27 -0.61 -5.50
CA MET A 182 3.67 -0.78 -4.10
C MET A 182 4.28 -2.17 -3.88
N TYR A 183 3.66 -3.21 -4.45
CA TYR A 183 4.17 -4.57 -4.38
C TYR A 183 5.57 -4.68 -4.99
N LEU A 184 5.77 -4.18 -6.21
CA LEU A 184 7.06 -4.20 -6.90
C LEU A 184 8.13 -3.38 -6.16
N ALA A 185 7.78 -2.20 -5.66
CA ALA A 185 8.72 -1.36 -4.92
C ALA A 185 9.25 -2.07 -3.66
N ARG A 186 8.37 -2.74 -2.91
CA ARG A 186 8.76 -3.52 -1.73
C ARG A 186 9.58 -4.74 -2.12
N LEU A 187 9.13 -5.48 -3.13
CA LEU A 187 9.77 -6.69 -3.61
C LEU A 187 11.21 -6.44 -4.10
N ALA A 188 11.50 -5.25 -4.65
CA ALA A 188 12.83 -4.89 -5.12
C ALA A 188 13.89 -4.73 -4.00
N ILE A 189 13.47 -4.41 -2.77
CA ILE A 189 14.40 -4.13 -1.66
C ILE A 189 14.33 -5.24 -0.59
N ARG A 190 13.15 -5.83 -0.41
CA ARG A 190 12.92 -6.81 0.65
C ARG A 190 13.51 -8.17 0.30
N LYS A 191 14.05 -8.83 1.32
CA LYS A 191 14.31 -10.27 1.28
C LYS A 191 13.02 -11.00 1.63
N GLU A 192 12.42 -11.67 0.66
CA GLU A 192 11.27 -12.52 0.90
C GLU A 192 11.69 -13.80 1.65
N PRO A 193 10.82 -14.41 2.46
CA PRO A 193 11.09 -15.72 3.04
C PRO A 193 11.34 -16.75 1.93
N LEU A 194 12.26 -17.69 2.17
CA LEU A 194 12.60 -18.74 1.21
C LEU A 194 11.98 -20.08 1.62
N SER A 195 10.95 -20.48 0.90
CA SER A 195 10.44 -21.84 0.83
C SER A 195 9.85 -22.09 -0.56
N VAL A 196 9.56 -23.35 -0.90
CA VAL A 196 8.80 -23.66 -2.12
C VAL A 196 7.46 -22.91 -2.14
N GLY A 197 6.79 -22.82 -0.99
CA GLY A 197 5.53 -22.07 -0.86
C GLY A 197 5.69 -20.57 -1.08
N ASP A 198 6.79 -19.97 -0.59
CA ASP A 198 7.06 -18.55 -0.77
C ASP A 198 7.40 -18.19 -2.22
N LEU A 199 8.19 -19.04 -2.91
CA LEU A 199 8.48 -18.87 -4.33
C LEU A 199 7.19 -18.91 -5.18
N LEU A 200 6.31 -19.87 -4.88
CA LEU A 200 5.00 -19.97 -5.53
C LEU A 200 4.10 -18.77 -5.21
N ARG A 201 4.11 -18.29 -3.96
CA ARG A 201 3.36 -17.10 -3.54
C ARG A 201 3.80 -15.88 -4.35
N VAL A 202 5.10 -15.60 -4.41
CA VAL A 202 5.63 -14.44 -5.15
C VAL A 202 5.30 -14.54 -6.64
N ARG A 203 5.49 -15.71 -7.27
CA ARG A 203 5.10 -15.95 -8.66
C ARG A 203 3.61 -15.66 -8.88
N GLN A 204 2.74 -16.17 -8.01
CA GLN A 204 1.30 -15.98 -8.12
C GLN A 204 0.88 -14.53 -7.88
N SER A 205 1.51 -13.84 -6.93
CA SER A 205 1.28 -12.41 -6.68
C SER A 205 1.63 -11.57 -7.90
N LEU A 206 2.84 -11.72 -8.46
CA LEU A 206 3.26 -11.03 -9.68
C LEU A 206 2.29 -11.30 -10.84
N ARG A 207 1.85 -12.55 -11.00
CA ARG A 207 0.87 -12.93 -12.02
C ARG A 207 -0.49 -12.26 -11.79
N SER A 208 -1.00 -12.26 -10.56
CA SER A 208 -2.29 -11.65 -10.22
C SER A 208 -2.30 -10.12 -10.41
N TRP A 209 -1.14 -9.49 -10.23
CA TRP A 209 -0.94 -8.07 -10.49
C TRP A 209 -0.73 -7.75 -11.97
N GLY A 210 -0.57 -8.75 -12.84
CA GLY A 210 -0.31 -8.55 -14.27
C GLY A 210 1.09 -8.00 -14.57
N VAL A 211 2.04 -8.18 -13.64
CA VAL A 211 3.41 -7.61 -13.72
C VAL A 211 4.49 -8.67 -13.70
N LEU A 212 4.15 -9.94 -14.00
CA LEU A 212 5.12 -11.03 -14.13
C LEU A 212 5.67 -11.06 -15.55
N PRO A 213 6.94 -10.68 -15.80
CA PRO A 213 7.59 -10.92 -17.09
C PRO A 213 7.70 -12.42 -17.35
N GLU A 214 7.62 -12.83 -18.61
CA GLU A 214 7.71 -14.23 -19.02
C GLU A 214 9.04 -14.86 -18.58
N GLU A 215 10.15 -14.15 -18.75
CA GLU A 215 11.49 -14.57 -18.37
C GLU A 215 11.59 -14.86 -16.87
N LEU A 216 11.07 -13.95 -16.05
CA LEU A 216 11.04 -14.12 -14.60
C LEU A 216 10.12 -15.26 -14.20
N GLY A 217 8.99 -15.42 -14.90
CA GLY A 217 8.05 -16.52 -14.68
C GLY A 217 8.72 -17.89 -14.86
N HIS A 218 9.51 -18.06 -15.92
CA HIS A 218 10.28 -19.28 -16.14
C HIS A 218 11.38 -19.49 -15.09
N CYS A 219 12.06 -18.42 -14.67
CA CYS A 219 13.09 -18.54 -13.63
C CYS A 219 12.49 -18.92 -12.27
N LEU A 220 11.35 -18.35 -11.89
CA LEU A 220 10.64 -18.72 -10.65
C LEU A 220 10.12 -20.16 -10.70
N GLU A 221 9.64 -20.63 -11.85
CA GLU A 221 9.25 -22.02 -12.05
C GLU A 221 10.44 -22.98 -11.90
N PHE A 222 11.57 -22.65 -12.53
CA PHE A 222 12.79 -23.42 -12.39
C PHE A 222 13.36 -23.37 -10.97
N ALA A 223 13.23 -22.22 -10.28
CA ALA A 223 13.60 -22.08 -8.88
C ALA A 223 12.81 -23.04 -7.99
N VAL A 224 11.49 -23.12 -8.18
CA VAL A 224 10.62 -24.06 -7.46
C VAL A 224 11.04 -25.50 -7.71
N GLU A 225 11.24 -25.89 -8.97
CA GLU A 225 11.61 -27.26 -9.34
C GLU A 225 12.94 -27.70 -8.73
N GLU A 226 13.99 -26.87 -8.83
CA GLU A 226 15.32 -27.25 -8.35
C GLU A 226 15.46 -27.10 -6.83
N PHE A 227 14.88 -26.06 -6.24
CA PHE A 227 14.95 -25.88 -4.79
C PHE A 227 14.20 -26.98 -4.04
N ALA A 228 13.09 -27.48 -4.59
CA ALA A 228 12.35 -28.61 -4.01
C ALA A 228 13.17 -29.92 -3.95
N LYS A 229 14.20 -30.06 -4.80
CA LYS A 229 15.11 -31.22 -4.81
C LYS A 229 16.28 -31.07 -3.83
N GLU A 230 16.52 -29.88 -3.31
CA GLU A 230 17.60 -29.67 -2.35
C GLU A 230 17.24 -30.27 -0.99
N PRO A 231 18.22 -30.84 -0.25
CA PRO A 231 17.94 -31.41 1.06
C PRO A 231 17.54 -30.31 2.05
N PHE A 232 16.80 -30.69 3.10
CA PHE A 232 16.29 -29.74 4.10
C PHE A 232 17.39 -28.86 4.72
N CYS A 233 18.57 -29.41 5.00
CA CYS A 233 19.71 -28.66 5.56
C CYS A 233 20.23 -27.55 4.64
N VAL A 234 19.97 -27.64 3.32
CA VAL A 234 20.22 -26.55 2.38
C VAL A 234 19.05 -25.58 2.40
N GLN A 235 17.82 -26.09 2.32
CA GLN A 235 16.62 -25.25 2.25
C GLN A 235 16.43 -24.35 3.47
N ASP A 236 16.77 -24.80 4.67
CA ASP A 236 16.58 -24.08 5.94
C ASP A 236 17.61 -22.95 6.18
N ASN A 237 18.73 -22.94 5.45
CA ASN A 237 19.79 -21.94 5.63
C ASN A 237 20.33 -21.46 4.26
N ALA A 238 19.44 -20.92 3.43
CA ALA A 238 19.78 -20.51 2.08
C ALA A 238 19.40 -19.05 1.78
N HIS A 239 20.22 -18.42 0.96
CA HIS A 239 19.92 -17.16 0.31
C HIS A 239 19.86 -17.38 -1.19
N MET A 240 18.70 -17.11 -1.78
CA MET A 240 18.46 -17.27 -3.21
C MET A 240 18.26 -15.93 -3.89
N VAL A 241 18.98 -15.71 -4.98
CA VAL A 241 18.80 -14.57 -5.87
C VAL A 241 18.26 -15.07 -7.21
N VAL A 242 17.14 -14.52 -7.67
CA VAL A 242 16.57 -14.78 -8.99
C VAL A 242 16.70 -13.51 -9.82
N ASP A 243 17.62 -13.51 -10.78
CA ASP A 243 17.94 -12.38 -11.65
C ASP A 243 17.58 -12.73 -13.09
N CYS A 244 16.35 -12.38 -13.50
CA CYS A 244 15.84 -12.69 -14.83
C CYS A 244 14.94 -11.58 -15.38
N GLY A 245 15.02 -11.35 -16.70
CA GLY A 245 14.16 -10.35 -17.37
C GLY A 245 14.37 -8.92 -16.84
N GLY A 246 15.58 -8.60 -16.38
CA GLY A 246 15.91 -7.29 -15.79
C GLY A 246 15.34 -7.06 -14.39
N GLN A 247 14.79 -8.09 -13.74
CA GLN A 247 14.31 -8.04 -12.37
C GLN A 247 15.12 -8.96 -11.47
N VAL A 248 15.42 -8.47 -10.26
CA VAL A 248 16.17 -9.20 -9.24
C VAL A 248 15.28 -9.41 -8.03
N LEU A 249 15.04 -10.67 -7.68
CA LEU A 249 14.29 -11.07 -6.49
C LEU A 249 15.23 -11.72 -5.48
N ASN A 250 15.08 -11.35 -4.21
CA ASN A 250 15.90 -11.85 -3.11
C ASN A 250 15.04 -12.67 -2.15
N PHE A 251 15.48 -13.89 -1.85
CA PHE A 251 14.84 -14.77 -0.88
C PHE A 251 15.85 -15.23 0.18
N ALA A 252 15.40 -15.46 1.41
CA ALA A 252 16.25 -15.99 2.48
C ALA A 252 15.50 -16.90 3.47
N SER A 253 16.19 -17.94 3.93
CA SER A 253 15.83 -18.82 5.04
C SER A 253 17.02 -18.93 6.00
N GLY A 254 16.73 -19.00 7.30
CA GLY A 254 17.76 -19.00 8.34
C GLY A 254 18.74 -17.83 8.22
N GLU A 255 20.03 -18.12 8.39
CA GLU A 255 21.14 -17.15 8.22
C GLU A 255 21.53 -16.93 6.75
N GLY A 256 20.97 -17.72 5.84
CA GLY A 256 21.20 -17.65 4.41
C GLY A 256 22.62 -17.99 3.97
N GLU A 257 23.33 -18.89 4.64
CA GLU A 257 24.72 -19.22 4.33
C GLU A 257 24.91 -19.89 2.97
N ASN A 258 24.00 -20.80 2.59
CA ASN A 258 24.02 -21.45 1.28
C ASN A 258 23.56 -20.47 0.21
N LYS A 259 24.40 -20.15 -0.78
CA LYS A 259 24.10 -19.13 -1.80
C LYS A 259 23.60 -19.78 -3.08
N ILE A 260 22.36 -19.48 -3.46
CA ILE A 260 21.73 -19.95 -4.70
C ILE A 260 21.52 -18.74 -5.62
N ASN A 261 21.92 -18.87 -6.88
CA ASN A 261 21.71 -17.84 -7.90
C ASN A 261 21.04 -18.49 -9.09
N ILE A 262 19.95 -17.86 -9.54
CA ILE A 262 19.18 -18.27 -10.70
C ILE A 262 19.18 -17.10 -11.66
N TYR A 263 19.65 -17.33 -12.88
CA TYR A 263 19.75 -16.27 -13.88
C TYR A 263 19.59 -16.81 -15.28
N ASP A 264 19.06 -15.99 -16.18
CA ASP A 264 19.02 -16.30 -17.60
C ASP A 264 20.24 -15.73 -18.34
N VAL A 265 20.64 -16.42 -19.39
CA VAL A 265 21.67 -15.95 -20.33
C VAL A 265 21.09 -15.77 -21.72
N ARG A 266 21.78 -14.98 -22.55
CA ARG A 266 21.45 -14.83 -23.97
C ARG A 266 21.31 -16.21 -24.63
N GLY A 267 20.18 -16.45 -25.30
CA GLY A 267 19.81 -17.76 -25.84
C GLY A 267 18.74 -18.50 -25.03
N GLY A 268 18.22 -17.90 -23.96
CA GLY A 268 17.07 -18.44 -23.22
C GLY A 268 17.43 -19.63 -22.32
N LEU A 269 18.69 -19.79 -21.95
CA LEU A 269 19.11 -20.79 -20.97
C LEU A 269 19.02 -20.20 -19.57
N ILE A 270 18.40 -20.92 -18.65
CA ILE A 270 18.30 -20.56 -17.23
C ILE A 270 19.29 -21.42 -16.46
N HIS A 271 20.13 -20.78 -15.66
CA HIS A 271 21.13 -21.40 -14.81
C HIS A 271 20.65 -21.43 -13.36
N TYR A 272 20.87 -22.55 -12.67
CA TYR A 272 20.73 -22.69 -11.22
C TYR A 272 22.12 -22.98 -10.65
N ARG A 273 22.70 -22.04 -9.93
CA ARG A 273 24.04 -22.16 -9.35
C ARG A 273 23.97 -22.06 -7.84
N ILE A 274 24.48 -23.08 -7.15
CA ILE A 274 24.51 -23.13 -5.70
C ILE A 274 25.94 -23.23 -5.16
N ARG A 275 26.20 -22.55 -4.05
CA ARG A 275 27.41 -22.63 -3.25
C ARG A 275 27.01 -23.03 -1.83
N ILE A 276 27.47 -24.20 -1.42
CA ILE A 276 27.14 -24.79 -0.12
C ILE A 276 28.12 -24.30 0.94
N SER A 277 27.61 -23.94 2.12
CA SER A 277 28.41 -23.75 3.32
C SER A 277 28.48 -25.06 4.11
N GLY A 278 29.68 -25.41 4.57
CA GLY A 278 29.89 -26.57 5.45
C GLY A 278 30.09 -27.91 4.75
N SER A 279 31.03 -28.68 5.29
CA SER A 279 31.40 -30.01 4.78
C SER A 279 30.26 -31.01 4.90
N TRP A 280 29.51 -31.00 6.01
CA TRP A 280 28.38 -31.90 6.22
C TRP A 280 27.25 -31.66 5.20
N THR A 281 26.86 -30.41 4.97
CA THR A 281 25.85 -30.04 3.98
C THR A 281 26.25 -30.50 2.58
N SER A 282 27.54 -30.36 2.24
CA SER A 282 28.09 -30.81 0.95
C SER A 282 28.02 -32.33 0.78
N ILE A 283 28.32 -33.09 1.85
CA ILE A 283 28.22 -34.54 1.86
C ILE A 283 26.77 -35.00 1.71
N VAL A 284 25.84 -34.42 2.49
CA VAL A 284 24.41 -34.77 2.43
C VAL A 284 23.85 -34.53 1.02
N ARG A 285 24.18 -33.38 0.43
CA ARG A 285 23.73 -33.02 -0.92
C ARG A 285 24.27 -33.97 -2.00
N PHE A 286 25.55 -34.38 -1.87
CA PHE A 286 26.15 -35.37 -2.77
C PHE A 286 25.43 -36.73 -2.70
N PHE A 287 25.13 -37.23 -1.50
CA PHE A 287 24.38 -38.48 -1.32
C PHE A 287 22.91 -38.38 -1.75
N HIS A 288 22.35 -37.18 -1.81
CA HIS A 288 21.03 -36.91 -2.39
C HIS A 288 21.02 -36.94 -3.93
N GLY A 289 22.16 -37.20 -4.57
CA GLY A 289 22.28 -37.26 -6.04
C GLY A 289 22.41 -35.89 -6.71
N ASN A 290 22.40 -34.79 -5.94
CA ASN A 290 22.57 -33.45 -6.47
C ASN A 290 24.07 -33.18 -6.71
N LYS A 291 24.45 -33.03 -7.98
CA LYS A 291 25.83 -32.70 -8.35
C LYS A 291 26.16 -31.26 -7.92
N ASN A 292 27.41 -31.03 -7.56
CA ASN A 292 27.92 -29.75 -7.03
C ASN A 292 28.04 -28.61 -8.07
N HIS A 293 27.38 -28.72 -9.22
CA HIS A 293 27.57 -27.80 -10.34
C HIS A 293 26.27 -27.38 -10.99
N ALA A 294 26.36 -26.21 -11.62
CA ALA A 294 25.25 -25.46 -12.18
C ALA A 294 24.34 -26.34 -13.04
N GLN A 295 23.04 -26.28 -12.76
CA GLN A 295 22.03 -26.93 -13.57
C GLN A 295 21.51 -25.94 -14.60
N THR A 296 21.28 -26.42 -15.81
CA THR A 296 20.86 -25.57 -16.93
C THR A 296 19.58 -26.11 -17.53
N ARG A 297 18.63 -25.22 -17.83
CA ARG A 297 17.41 -25.54 -18.56
C ARG A 297 17.23 -24.57 -19.71
N ALA A 298 16.98 -25.09 -20.92
CA ALA A 298 16.53 -24.26 -22.03
C ALA A 298 15.09 -23.82 -21.76
N ARG A 299 14.77 -22.54 -22.00
CA ARG A 299 13.39 -22.08 -22.14
C ARG A 299 12.72 -22.92 -23.22
N LYS A 300 11.50 -23.38 -22.95
CA LYS A 300 10.69 -23.99 -24.02
C LYS A 300 10.46 -22.89 -25.07
N PRO A 301 10.75 -23.14 -26.37
CA PRO A 301 10.40 -22.17 -27.39
C PRO A 301 8.88 -21.97 -27.41
N LEU A 302 8.46 -20.72 -27.61
CA LEU A 302 7.07 -20.36 -27.86
C LEU A 302 6.55 -21.21 -29.02
N GLN A 303 5.55 -22.06 -28.75
CA GLN A 303 4.61 -22.41 -29.80
C GLN A 303 3.69 -21.20 -29.94
N LEU A 304 3.96 -20.37 -30.95
CA LEU A 304 2.94 -19.45 -31.44
C LEU A 304 1.85 -20.33 -32.08
N GLU A 305 0.70 -20.43 -31.41
CA GLU A 305 -0.58 -20.73 -32.06
C GLU A 305 -1.29 -19.42 -32.42
#